data_AF-A0A8T5SQM4-F1
#
_entry.id   AF-A0A8T5SQM4-F1
#
_cell.length_a   1.000
_cell.length_b   1.000
_cell.length_c   1.000
_cell.angle_alpha   90.00
_cell.angle_beta   90.00
_cell.angle_gamma   90.00
#
_symmetry.space_group_name_H-M   'P 1'
#
loop_
_entity.id
_entity.type
_entity.pdbx_description
1 polymer ?
#
loop_
_entity_poly.entity_id
_entity_poly.type
_entity_poly.pdbx_seq_one_letter_code
_entity_poly.pdbx_strand_id
1 'polypeptide(L)'
;SSSFTHIAKVFSTSRGFRAPVTIERKRTGELRVSFPSVPGKIPLAILMKALGLESDREIVDVISDDDELRNELIVTIEQSAPINAFKDEEEGSTRTNALDFIGKRVAVGQTKEYRLARAEKVLDRYLLPHIGTEDDTRLHKAYYLGQMVERLIELVLGKRTPDDKDHYANKRLKLSGDLLMSLFRVALYSLTRDIKYQLERTA
;
A
#
# COMPACT_ATOMS: atom_id res chain seq x y z
N SER A 1 -5.12 -14.47 -20.30
CA SER A 1 -5.83 -15.21 -19.24
C SER A 1 -5.38 -14.66 -17.89
N SER A 2 -6.30 -14.15 -17.06
CA SER A 2 -5.96 -13.55 -15.77
C SER A 2 -5.18 -14.55 -14.90
N SER A 3 -3.96 -14.21 -14.48
CA SER A 3 -3.11 -15.10 -13.66
C SER A 3 -3.52 -15.16 -12.18
N PHE A 4 -4.58 -14.45 -11.81
CA PHE A 4 -5.00 -14.22 -10.42
C PHE A 4 -6.29 -14.99 -10.12
N THR A 5 -6.37 -15.54 -8.91
CA THR A 5 -7.51 -16.32 -8.42
C THR A 5 -8.54 -15.43 -7.74
N HIS A 6 -8.09 -14.63 -6.77
CA HIS A 6 -8.91 -13.76 -5.95
C HIS A 6 -8.28 -12.37 -5.85
N ILE A 7 -9.12 -11.34 -5.70
CA ILE A 7 -8.70 -9.93 -5.67
C ILE A 7 -9.47 -9.20 -4.58
N ALA A 8 -8.76 -8.51 -3.70
CA ALA A 8 -9.31 -7.52 -2.78
C ALA A 8 -8.92 -6.12 -3.26
N LYS A 9 -9.87 -5.16 -3.20
CA LYS A 9 -9.66 -3.80 -3.70
C LYS A 9 -10.25 -2.77 -2.76
N VAL A 10 -9.45 -1.78 -2.40
CA VAL A 10 -9.87 -0.61 -1.61
C VAL A 10 -9.59 0.66 -2.39
N PHE A 11 -10.51 1.62 -2.33
CA PHE A 11 -10.29 2.96 -2.83
C PHE A 11 -10.03 3.90 -1.66
N SER A 12 -8.76 4.23 -1.45
CA SER A 12 -8.34 5.18 -0.43
C SER A 12 -8.49 6.61 -0.96
N THR A 13 -9.28 7.45 -0.30
CA THR A 13 -9.45 8.85 -0.70
C THR A 13 -9.01 9.77 0.43
N SER A 14 -8.12 10.72 0.14
CA SER A 14 -7.68 11.74 1.09
C SER A 14 -7.37 13.04 0.37
N ARG A 15 -7.84 14.16 0.93
CA ARG A 15 -7.64 15.52 0.41
C ARG A 15 -7.85 15.70 -1.11
N GLY A 16 -8.78 14.95 -1.70
CA GLY A 16 -9.09 14.98 -3.14
C GLY A 16 -8.27 14.02 -4.01
N PHE A 17 -7.23 13.39 -3.45
CA PHE A 17 -6.50 12.31 -4.10
C PHE A 17 -7.18 10.96 -3.82
N ARG A 18 -7.42 10.17 -4.88
CA ARG A 18 -8.02 8.84 -4.79
C ARG A 18 -7.02 7.80 -5.31
N ALA A 19 -6.56 6.94 -4.40
CA ALA A 19 -5.62 5.85 -4.68
C ALA A 19 -6.34 4.49 -4.63
N PRO A 20 -6.40 3.74 -5.75
CA PRO A 20 -6.79 2.34 -5.71
C PRO A 20 -5.63 1.51 -5.14
N VAL A 21 -5.92 0.71 -4.11
CA VAL A 21 -5.00 -0.31 -3.59
C VAL A 21 -5.64 -1.67 -3.85
N THR A 22 -4.91 -2.54 -4.54
CA THR A 22 -5.39 -3.88 -4.90
C THR A 22 -4.42 -4.93 -4.39
N ILE A 23 -4.96 -5.96 -3.75
CA ILE A 23 -4.24 -7.17 -3.35
C ILE A 23 -4.76 -8.30 -4.21
N GLU A 24 -3.85 -9.01 -4.87
CA GLU A 24 -4.19 -10.09 -5.77
C GLU A 24 -3.47 -11.37 -5.35
N ARG A 25 -4.22 -12.46 -5.27
CA ARG A 25 -3.68 -13.80 -5.02
C ARG A 25 -3.45 -14.55 -6.33
N LYS A 26 -2.22 -14.97 -6.59
CA LYS A 26 -1.92 -15.87 -7.71
C LYS A 26 -2.36 -17.30 -7.42
N ARG A 27 -2.39 -18.14 -8.47
CA ARG A 27 -2.64 -19.60 -8.32
C ARG A 27 -1.62 -20.30 -7.42
N THR A 28 -0.39 -19.78 -7.37
CA THR A 28 0.69 -20.28 -6.51
C THR A 28 0.53 -19.92 -5.03
N GLY A 29 -0.50 -19.16 -4.64
CA GLY A 29 -0.68 -18.66 -3.28
C GLY A 29 0.00 -17.31 -3.02
N GLU A 30 0.84 -16.83 -3.93
CA GLU A 30 1.52 -15.53 -3.77
C GLU A 30 0.54 -14.35 -3.70
N LEU A 31 0.74 -13.50 -2.71
CA LEU A 31 0.00 -12.24 -2.55
C LEU A 31 0.81 -11.06 -3.06
N ARG A 32 0.24 -10.31 -4.01
CA ARG A 32 0.87 -9.13 -4.59
C ARG A 32 -0.01 -7.90 -4.44
N VAL A 33 0.60 -6.81 -4.00
CA VAL A 33 -0.04 -5.52 -3.78
C VAL A 33 0.31 -4.56 -4.92
N SER A 34 -0.67 -3.81 -5.39
CA SER A 34 -0.50 -2.72 -6.36
C SER A 34 -1.19 -1.46 -5.87
N PHE A 35 -0.51 -0.34 -6.02
CA PHE A 35 -0.99 1.00 -5.69
C PHE A 35 -0.26 2.04 -6.56
N PRO A 36 -0.72 3.31 -6.62
CA PRO A 36 -0.11 4.31 -7.49
C PRO A 36 1.37 4.58 -7.20
N SER A 37 2.08 5.11 -8.19
CA SER A 37 3.47 5.57 -8.09
C SER A 37 4.54 4.50 -7.86
N VAL A 38 4.18 3.22 -7.76
CA VAL A 38 5.12 2.10 -7.87
C VAL A 38 4.83 1.28 -9.13
N PRO A 39 5.80 1.15 -10.06
CA PRO A 39 5.63 0.29 -11.21
C PRO A 39 5.49 -1.19 -10.81
N GLY A 40 4.49 -1.86 -11.38
CA GLY A 40 4.26 -3.29 -11.16
C GLY A 40 3.59 -3.59 -9.82
N LYS A 41 3.84 -4.80 -9.30
CA LYS A 41 3.22 -5.33 -8.08
C LYS A 41 4.30 -5.75 -7.09
N ILE A 42 4.08 -5.48 -5.81
CA ILE A 42 5.02 -5.74 -4.72
C ILE A 42 4.53 -6.96 -3.93
N PRO A 43 5.38 -7.96 -3.64
CA PRO A 43 5.03 -9.02 -2.69
C PRO A 43 4.58 -8.43 -1.35
N LEU A 44 3.51 -8.99 -0.77
CA LEU A 44 2.90 -8.46 0.46
C LEU A 44 3.90 -8.39 1.62
N ALA A 45 4.63 -9.48 1.89
CA ALA A 45 5.57 -9.54 3.01
C ALA A 45 6.66 -8.45 2.93
N ILE A 46 7.14 -8.13 1.73
CA ILE A 46 8.12 -7.06 1.51
C ILE A 46 7.51 -5.70 1.85
N LEU A 47 6.26 -5.46 1.45
CA LEU A 47 5.56 -4.22 1.76
C LEU A 47 5.32 -4.08 3.28
N MET A 48 4.93 -5.16 3.96
CA MET A 48 4.71 -5.17 5.41
C MET A 48 6.01 -4.87 6.17
N LYS A 49 7.15 -5.43 5.72
CA LYS A 49 8.49 -5.11 6.26
C LYS A 49 8.88 -3.66 6.04
N ALA A 50 8.58 -3.09 4.89
CA ALA A 50 8.84 -1.66 4.62
C ALA A 50 8.02 -0.72 5.52
N LEU A 51 6.83 -1.16 5.95
CA LEU A 51 5.95 -0.39 6.84
C LEU A 51 6.33 -0.46 8.33
N GLY A 52 7.22 -1.38 8.70
CA GLY A 52 7.77 -1.47 10.06
C GLY A 52 7.53 -2.79 10.79
N LEU A 53 6.99 -3.83 10.13
CA LEU A 53 6.88 -5.17 10.72
C LEU A 53 8.14 -5.98 10.38
N GLU A 54 9.06 -6.15 11.33
CA GLU A 54 10.39 -6.69 11.04
C GLU A 54 10.37 -8.22 10.96
N SER A 55 9.70 -8.86 11.92
CA SER A 55 9.65 -10.32 12.03
C SER A 55 8.55 -10.94 11.19
N ASP A 56 8.79 -12.13 10.66
CA ASP A 56 7.79 -12.87 9.90
C ASP A 56 6.58 -13.24 10.78
N ARG A 57 6.83 -13.47 12.07
CA ARG A 57 5.80 -13.71 13.08
C ARG A 57 4.86 -12.52 13.24
N GLU A 58 5.41 -11.30 13.36
CA GLU A 58 4.59 -10.08 13.42
C GLU A 58 3.67 -9.96 12.20
N ILE A 59 4.16 -10.26 11.00
CA ILE A 59 3.35 -10.18 9.78
C ILE A 59 2.17 -11.14 9.85
N VAL A 60 2.41 -12.38 10.28
CA VAL A 60 1.36 -13.40 10.40
C VAL A 60 0.36 -13.03 11.49
N ASP A 61 0.85 -12.63 12.67
CA ASP A 61 0.03 -12.21 13.81
C ASP A 61 -0.82 -10.97 13.48
N VAL A 62 -0.33 -10.06 12.63
CA VAL A 62 -1.08 -8.89 12.15
C VAL A 62 -2.21 -9.27 11.19
N ILE A 63 -2.06 -10.36 10.44
CA ILE A 63 -3.06 -10.76 9.45
C ILE A 63 -4.21 -11.52 10.10
N SER A 64 -3.92 -12.57 10.88
CA SER A 64 -4.96 -13.30 11.61
C SER A 64 -4.38 -14.26 12.65
N ASP A 65 -5.20 -14.60 13.64
CA ASP A 65 -4.91 -15.62 14.64
C ASP A 65 -5.41 -17.01 14.27
N ASP A 66 -6.18 -17.16 13.18
CA ASP A 66 -6.70 -18.45 12.71
C ASP A 66 -5.62 -19.31 12.04
N ASP A 67 -5.35 -20.50 12.58
CA ASP A 67 -4.35 -21.45 12.09
C ASP A 67 -4.55 -21.83 10.61
N GLU A 68 -5.80 -22.00 10.16
CA GLU A 68 -6.09 -22.31 8.76
C GLU A 68 -5.65 -21.18 7.82
N LEU A 69 -5.83 -19.93 8.27
CA LEU A 69 -5.42 -18.76 7.52
C LEU A 69 -3.90 -18.60 7.52
N ARG A 70 -3.27 -18.87 8.67
CA ARG A 70 -1.80 -18.81 8.83
C ARG A 70 -1.10 -19.76 7.84
N ASN A 71 -1.66 -20.94 7.58
CA ASN A 71 -1.13 -21.89 6.60
C ASN A 71 -1.08 -21.33 5.16
N GLU A 72 -2.07 -20.52 4.77
CA GLU A 72 -2.10 -19.87 3.45
C GLU A 72 -1.05 -18.74 3.31
N LEU A 73 -0.48 -18.25 4.42
CA LEU A 73 0.51 -17.18 4.43
C LEU A 73 1.95 -17.67 4.28
N ILE A 74 2.21 -18.99 4.37
CA ILE A 74 3.57 -19.57 4.30
C ILE A 74 4.26 -19.13 3.01
N VAL A 75 3.60 -19.27 1.86
CA VAL A 75 4.13 -18.84 0.56
C VAL A 75 4.46 -17.35 0.56
N THR A 76 3.65 -16.53 1.22
CA THR A 76 3.85 -15.08 1.28
C THR A 76 5.10 -14.72 2.08
N ILE A 77 5.37 -15.44 3.17
CA ILE A 77 6.56 -15.24 4.00
C ILE A 77 7.83 -15.66 3.25
N GLU A 78 7.81 -16.81 2.56
CA GLU A 78 8.94 -17.30 1.77
C GLU A 78 9.41 -16.29 0.70
N GLN A 79 8.49 -15.49 0.14
CA GLN A 79 8.85 -14.43 -0.81
C GLN A 79 9.72 -13.31 -0.24
N SER A 80 9.74 -13.15 1.09
CA SER A 80 10.57 -12.17 1.78
C SER A 80 11.93 -12.73 2.20
N ALA A 81 12.18 -14.03 2.04
CA ALA A 81 13.45 -14.67 2.39
C ALA A 81 14.68 -13.98 1.73
N PRO A 82 14.64 -13.54 0.46
CA PRO A 82 15.78 -12.83 -0.14
C PRO A 82 16.11 -11.51 0.55
N ILE A 83 15.16 -10.88 1.22
CA ILE A 83 15.37 -9.63 1.97
C ILE A 83 15.93 -9.91 3.37
N ASN A 84 15.52 -11.04 3.96
CA ASN A 84 15.98 -11.49 5.28
C ASN A 84 17.42 -12.04 5.24
N ALA A 85 17.91 -12.50 4.09
CA ALA A 85 19.23 -13.11 3.92
C ALA A 85 20.40 -12.10 4.00
N PHE A 86 20.19 -10.84 3.62
CA PHE A 86 21.22 -9.79 3.67
C PHE A 86 21.18 -9.09 5.03
N LYS A 87 21.67 -9.77 6.08
CA LYS A 87 22.07 -9.13 7.33
C LYS A 87 23.57 -8.78 7.24
N ASP A 88 23.94 -7.87 6.34
CA ASP A 88 25.29 -7.34 6.38
C ASP A 88 25.47 -6.52 7.66
N GLU A 89 26.57 -6.76 8.36
CA GLU A 89 26.86 -6.31 9.73
C GLU A 89 26.96 -4.79 9.89
N GLU A 90 27.06 -4.03 8.81
CA GLU A 90 27.36 -2.59 8.89
C GLU A 90 26.15 -1.66 8.78
N GLU A 91 25.06 -1.97 8.06
CA GLU A 91 23.90 -1.06 7.96
C GLU A 91 22.70 -1.63 7.18
N GLY A 92 21.77 -2.30 7.86
CA GLY A 92 20.50 -2.62 7.22
C GLY A 92 19.52 -3.43 8.06
N SER A 93 18.65 -2.75 8.80
CA SER A 93 17.41 -3.35 9.28
C SER A 93 16.66 -4.02 8.11
N THR A 94 15.92 -5.11 8.38
CA THR A 94 15.05 -5.78 7.40
C THR A 94 14.14 -4.78 6.67
N ARG A 95 13.73 -3.71 7.36
CA ARG A 95 12.98 -2.58 6.81
C ARG A 95 13.76 -1.81 5.75
N THR A 96 15.04 -1.49 5.98
CA THR A 96 15.89 -0.76 5.00
C THR A 96 16.02 -1.54 3.70
N ASN A 97 16.22 -2.86 3.77
CA ASN A 97 16.32 -3.72 2.58
C ASN A 97 14.98 -3.77 1.81
N ALA A 98 13.85 -3.83 2.53
CA ALA A 98 12.52 -3.76 1.94
C ALA A 98 12.24 -2.41 1.26
N LEU A 99 12.64 -1.29 1.88
CA LEU A 99 12.55 0.04 1.29
C LEU A 99 13.43 0.17 0.04
N ASP A 100 14.66 -0.35 0.06
CA ASP A 100 15.54 -0.32 -1.11
C ASP A 100 14.97 -1.14 -2.27
N PHE A 101 14.33 -2.27 -1.99
CA PHE A 101 13.64 -3.07 -3.01
C PHE A 101 12.51 -2.29 -3.72
N ILE A 102 11.73 -1.51 -2.97
CA ILE A 102 10.71 -0.62 -3.53
C ILE A 102 11.37 0.55 -4.26
N GLY A 103 12.39 1.16 -3.65
CA GLY A 103 13.14 2.29 -4.19
C GLY A 103 13.82 2.00 -5.53
N LYS A 104 14.37 0.79 -5.71
CA LYS A 104 14.94 0.29 -6.98
C LYS A 104 13.95 0.33 -8.14
N ARG A 105 12.64 0.23 -7.87
CA ARG A 105 11.58 0.27 -8.89
C ARG A 105 11.07 1.69 -9.15
N VAL A 106 11.05 2.53 -8.14
CA VAL A 106 10.53 3.91 -8.24
C VAL A 106 11.60 4.87 -8.77
N ALA A 107 12.85 4.70 -8.37
CA ALA A 107 13.97 5.59 -8.66
C ALA A 107 15.14 4.79 -9.25
N VAL A 108 14.96 4.31 -10.48
CA VAL A 108 15.97 3.54 -11.22
C VAL A 108 17.20 4.40 -11.49
N GLY A 109 18.40 3.86 -11.24
CA GLY A 109 19.67 4.54 -11.52
C GLY A 109 20.08 5.62 -10.51
N GLN A 110 19.34 5.79 -9.42
CA GLN A 110 19.64 6.77 -8.37
C GLN A 110 20.45 6.15 -7.20
N THR A 111 21.07 7.01 -6.39
CA THR A 111 21.82 6.60 -5.18
C THR A 111 20.93 5.89 -4.16
N LYS A 112 21.51 5.00 -3.33
CA LYS A 112 20.77 4.24 -2.31
C LYS A 112 19.95 5.15 -1.39
N GLU A 113 20.55 6.23 -0.89
CA GLU A 113 19.90 7.23 -0.04
C GLU A 113 18.68 7.86 -0.72
N TYR A 114 18.82 8.27 -1.99
CA TYR A 114 17.71 8.83 -2.75
C TYR A 114 16.58 7.81 -2.95
N ARG A 115 16.93 6.55 -3.22
CA ARG A 115 15.95 5.46 -3.36
C ARG A 115 15.16 5.21 -2.08
N LEU A 116 15.83 5.20 -0.93
CA LEU A 116 15.21 5.02 0.38
C LEU A 116 14.24 6.18 0.68
N ALA A 117 14.73 7.43 0.61
CA ALA A 117 13.91 8.61 0.84
C ALA A 117 12.73 8.71 -0.14
N ARG A 118 12.91 8.25 -1.38
CA ARG A 118 11.83 8.22 -2.37
C ARG A 118 10.81 7.13 -2.08
N ALA A 119 11.24 5.94 -1.66
CA ALA A 119 10.36 4.84 -1.27
C ALA A 119 9.48 5.23 -0.09
N GLU A 120 10.05 5.83 0.95
CA GLU A 120 9.33 6.34 2.12
C GLU A 120 8.22 7.32 1.70
N LYS A 121 8.59 8.38 0.97
CA LYS A 121 7.63 9.36 0.44
C LYS A 121 6.51 8.72 -0.40
N VAL A 122 6.81 7.63 -1.10
CA VAL A 122 5.81 6.92 -1.89
C VAL A 122 4.83 6.15 -1.01
N LEU A 123 5.32 5.44 0.00
CA LEU A 123 4.48 4.75 0.99
C LEU A 123 3.60 5.73 1.76
N ASP A 124 4.13 6.91 2.12
CA ASP A 124 3.37 7.87 2.91
C ASP A 124 2.26 8.53 2.10
N ARG A 125 2.57 8.98 0.87
CA ARG A 125 1.64 9.77 0.07
C ARG A 125 0.66 8.96 -0.77
N TYR A 126 1.04 7.76 -1.22
CA TYR A 126 0.25 7.00 -2.20
C TYR A 126 -0.38 5.72 -1.64
N LEU A 127 0.23 5.08 -0.64
CA LEU A 127 -0.36 3.90 0.00
C LEU A 127 -1.35 4.34 1.09
N LEU A 128 -2.61 3.95 0.90
CA LEU A 128 -3.72 4.15 1.85
C LEU A 128 -3.75 5.56 2.50
N PRO A 129 -3.69 6.67 1.72
CA PRO A 129 -3.63 8.03 2.27
C PRO A 129 -4.84 8.46 3.13
N HIS A 130 -5.94 7.69 3.15
CA HIS A 130 -7.08 7.91 4.05
C HIS A 130 -6.77 7.58 5.51
N ILE A 131 -5.74 6.77 5.77
CA ILE A 131 -5.26 6.44 7.12
C ILE A 131 -4.32 7.54 7.61
N GLY A 132 -3.40 7.97 6.75
CA GLY A 132 -2.45 9.03 7.07
C GLY A 132 -1.41 9.19 5.97
N THR A 133 -0.70 10.32 6.02
CA THR A 133 0.39 10.66 5.10
C THR A 133 1.71 10.97 5.82
N GLU A 134 1.79 10.59 7.08
CA GLU A 134 2.91 10.83 7.99
C GLU A 134 3.51 9.49 8.43
N ASP A 135 4.77 9.53 8.88
CA ASP A 135 5.59 8.36 9.18
C ASP A 135 5.03 7.51 10.34
N ASP A 136 4.40 8.16 11.32
CA ASP A 136 3.75 7.54 12.47
C ASP A 136 2.55 6.65 12.08
N THR A 137 1.90 6.98 10.96
CA THR A 137 0.74 6.23 10.46
C THR A 137 1.10 4.98 9.66
N ARG A 138 2.40 4.70 9.42
CA ARG A 138 2.83 3.54 8.63
C ARG A 138 2.40 2.21 9.23
N LEU A 139 2.48 2.06 10.55
CA LEU A 139 2.05 0.84 11.24
C LEU A 139 0.54 0.63 11.13
N HIS A 140 -0.26 1.70 11.22
CA HIS A 140 -1.71 1.64 11.00
C HIS A 140 -2.07 1.19 9.58
N LYS A 141 -1.27 1.58 8.57
CA LYS A 141 -1.43 1.07 7.20
C LYS A 141 -1.12 -0.41 7.10
N ALA A 142 -0.13 -0.92 7.86
CA ALA A 142 0.18 -2.34 7.90
C ALA A 142 -0.97 -3.16 8.49
N TYR A 143 -1.55 -2.74 9.62
CA TYR A 143 -2.75 -3.39 10.19
C TYR A 143 -3.92 -3.40 9.21
N TYR A 144 -4.17 -2.29 8.51
CA TYR A 144 -5.25 -2.23 7.54
C TYR A 144 -5.01 -3.16 6.33
N LEU A 145 -3.77 -3.26 5.85
CA LEU A 145 -3.40 -4.23 4.82
C LEU A 145 -3.58 -5.67 5.34
N GLY A 146 -3.23 -5.94 6.60
CA GLY A 146 -3.49 -7.21 7.26
C GLY A 146 -4.96 -7.60 7.18
N GLN A 147 -5.85 -6.70 7.59
CA GLN A 147 -7.30 -6.93 7.50
C GLN A 147 -7.81 -7.11 6.06
N MET A 148 -7.22 -6.42 5.07
CA MET A 148 -7.55 -6.63 3.66
C MET A 148 -7.18 -8.03 3.19
N VAL A 149 -6.06 -8.57 3.69
CA VAL A 149 -5.53 -9.89 3.34
C VAL A 149 -6.33 -10.98 4.04
N GLU A 150 -6.67 -10.77 5.31
CA GLU A 150 -7.53 -11.67 6.07
C GLU A 150 -8.82 -11.95 5.32
N ARG A 151 -9.55 -10.90 4.94
CA ARG A 151 -10.80 -11.00 4.15
C ARG A 151 -10.61 -11.67 2.79
N LEU A 152 -9.46 -11.48 2.16
CA LEU A 152 -9.13 -12.12 0.89
C LEU A 152 -8.94 -13.63 1.07
N ILE A 153 -8.29 -14.06 2.15
CA ILE A 153 -8.05 -15.47 2.43
C ILE A 153 -9.32 -16.15 2.96
N GLU A 154 -10.13 -15.48 3.78
CA GLU A 154 -11.46 -15.96 4.16
C GLU A 154 -12.31 -16.30 2.93
N LEU A 155 -12.24 -15.47 1.88
CA LEU A 155 -12.93 -15.72 0.61
C LEU A 155 -12.34 -16.94 -0.12
N VAL A 156 -11.03 -17.12 -0.09
CA VAL A 156 -10.33 -18.28 -0.69
C VAL A 156 -10.74 -19.58 0.02
N LEU A 157 -10.85 -19.55 1.35
CA LEU A 157 -11.26 -20.68 2.18
C LEU A 157 -12.78 -20.92 2.16
N GLY A 158 -13.56 -20.07 1.49
CA GLY A 158 -15.02 -20.18 1.44
C GLY A 158 -15.73 -19.78 2.74
N LYS A 159 -15.02 -19.17 3.70
CA LYS A 159 -15.59 -18.63 4.95
C LYS A 159 -16.37 -17.34 4.73
N ARG A 160 -16.14 -16.66 3.60
CA ARG A 160 -16.75 -15.39 3.22
C ARG A 160 -17.27 -15.45 1.79
N THR A 161 -18.38 -14.77 1.52
CA THR A 161 -18.92 -14.60 0.16
C THR A 161 -18.31 -13.38 -0.54
N PRO A 162 -18.22 -13.37 -1.89
CA PRO A 162 -17.79 -12.18 -2.62
C PRO A 162 -18.62 -10.93 -2.26
N ASP A 163 -17.97 -9.79 -2.09
CA ASP A 163 -18.67 -8.53 -1.82
C ASP A 163 -19.50 -8.07 -3.03
N ASP A 164 -20.80 -7.86 -2.82
CA ASP A 164 -21.69 -7.25 -3.81
C ASP A 164 -21.46 -5.74 -3.86
N LYS A 165 -20.87 -5.27 -4.96
CA LYS A 165 -20.60 -3.85 -5.22
C LYS A 165 -21.86 -3.06 -5.54
N ASP A 166 -22.94 -3.74 -5.90
CA ASP A 166 -24.20 -3.10 -6.24
C ASP A 166 -25.09 -2.85 -5.03
N HIS A 167 -24.82 -3.53 -3.91
CA HIS A 167 -25.50 -3.33 -2.65
C HIS A 167 -25.32 -1.89 -2.13
N TYR A 168 -26.41 -1.24 -1.72
CA TYR A 168 -26.41 0.17 -1.32
C TYR A 168 -25.49 0.47 -0.13
N ALA A 169 -25.23 -0.51 0.75
CA ALA A 169 -24.25 -0.35 1.84
C ALA A 169 -22.83 -0.02 1.33
N ASN A 170 -22.49 -0.47 0.13
CA ASN A 170 -21.18 -0.27 -0.51
C ASN A 170 -21.18 0.88 -1.54
N LYS A 171 -22.35 1.42 -1.88
CA LYS A 171 -22.50 2.59 -2.75
C LYS A 171 -22.46 3.88 -1.93
N ARG A 172 -21.89 4.92 -2.53
CA ARG A 172 -21.84 6.28 -1.98
C ARG A 172 -22.24 7.25 -3.08
N LEU A 173 -23.26 8.07 -2.83
CA LEU A 173 -23.69 9.13 -3.73
C LEU A 173 -22.92 10.40 -3.37
N LYS A 174 -22.31 11.05 -4.38
CA LYS A 174 -21.72 12.38 -4.23
C LYS A 174 -22.75 13.41 -4.68
N LEU A 175 -23.10 14.32 -3.80
CA LEU A 175 -24.07 15.38 -4.09
C LEU A 175 -23.37 16.60 -4.71
N SER A 176 -24.16 17.61 -5.09
CA SER A 176 -23.63 18.86 -5.66
C SER A 176 -22.59 19.53 -4.75
N GLY A 177 -22.79 19.49 -3.43
CA GLY A 177 -21.84 20.02 -2.44
C GLY A 177 -20.48 19.34 -2.49
N ASP A 178 -20.45 17.99 -2.54
CA ASP A 178 -19.19 17.22 -2.62
C ASP A 178 -18.43 17.52 -3.92
N LEU A 179 -19.16 17.65 -5.02
CA LEU A 179 -18.60 17.93 -6.34
C LEU A 179 -18.06 19.36 -6.40
N LEU A 180 -18.80 20.34 -5.88
CA LEU A 180 -18.35 21.74 -5.78
C LEU A 180 -17.12 21.87 -4.88
N MET A 181 -17.08 21.19 -3.74
CA MET A 181 -15.90 21.16 -2.86
C MET A 181 -14.68 20.59 -3.59
N SER A 182 -14.86 19.50 -4.34
CA SER A 182 -13.78 18.89 -5.14
C SER A 182 -13.26 19.85 -6.21
N LEU A 183 -14.16 20.55 -6.90
CA LEU A 183 -13.80 21.55 -7.92
C LEU A 183 -13.08 22.75 -7.31
N PHE A 184 -13.64 23.33 -6.25
CA PHE A 184 -13.09 24.50 -5.57
C PHE A 184 -11.68 24.22 -5.03
N ARG A 185 -11.46 23.04 -4.46
CA ARG A 185 -10.13 22.60 -3.98
C ARG A 185 -9.09 22.70 -5.10
N VAL A 186 -9.39 22.13 -6.27
CA VAL A 186 -8.45 22.13 -7.41
C VAL A 186 -8.20 23.55 -7.90
N ALA A 187 -9.24 24.36 -8.04
CA ALA A 187 -9.13 25.75 -8.47
C ALA A 187 -8.28 26.59 -7.50
N LEU A 188 -8.52 26.44 -6.19
CA LEU A 188 -7.77 27.15 -5.15
C LEU A 188 -6.30 26.71 -5.09
N TYR A 189 -6.00 25.41 -5.26
CA TYR A 189 -4.62 24.94 -5.36
C TYR A 189 -3.89 25.49 -6.59
N SER A 190 -4.58 25.64 -7.72
CA SER A 190 -4.00 26.29 -8.89
C SER A 190 -3.69 27.76 -8.61
N LEU A 191 -4.67 28.50 -8.08
CA LEU A 191 -4.52 29.92 -7.76
C LEU A 191 -3.36 30.17 -6.77
N THR A 192 -3.29 29.41 -5.68
CA THR A 192 -2.23 29.55 -4.68
C THR A 192 -0.84 29.24 -5.25
N ARG A 193 -0.73 28.25 -6.13
CA ARG A 193 0.52 27.95 -6.85
C ARG A 193 0.91 29.10 -7.78
N ASP A 194 -0.05 29.68 -8.49
CA ASP A 194 0.19 30.79 -9.41
C ASP A 194 0.61 32.05 -8.64
N ILE A 195 -0.04 32.37 -7.52
CA ILE A 195 0.36 33.46 -6.62
C ILE A 195 1.80 33.24 -6.13
N LYS A 196 2.11 32.03 -5.64
CA LYS A 196 3.46 31.68 -5.19
C LYS A 196 4.50 31.91 -6.30
N TYR A 197 4.23 31.43 -7.51
CA TYR A 197 5.13 31.58 -8.66
C TYR A 197 5.35 33.06 -9.01
N GLN A 198 4.30 33.88 -8.99
CA GLN A 198 4.44 35.32 -9.26
C GLN A 198 5.31 36.01 -8.20
N LEU A 199 5.10 35.70 -6.92
CA LEU A 199 5.91 36.27 -5.83
C LEU A 199 7.39 35.86 -5.94
N GLU A 200 7.68 34.60 -6.23
CA GLU A 200 9.05 34.10 -6.40
C GLU A 200 9.76 34.68 -7.64
N ARG A 201 9.00 35.15 -8.64
CA ARG A 201 9.55 35.75 -9.86
C ARG A 201 9.78 37.27 -9.73
N THR A 202 8.98 37.93 -8.90
CA THR A 202 9.04 39.39 -8.70
C THR A 202 9.99 39.78 -7.56
N ALA A 203 10.27 38.87 -6.63
CA ALA A 203 11.35 38.99 -5.64
C ALA A 203 12.72 38.71 -6.27
#